data_AF-A0A0X3PP69-F1
#
_entry.id   AF-A0A0X3PP69-F1
#
_cell.length_a   1.000
_cell.length_b   1.000
_cell.length_c   1.000
_cell.angle_alpha   90.00
_cell.angle_beta   90.00
_cell.angle_gamma   90.00
#
_symmetry.space_group_name_H-M   'P 1'
#
loop_
_entity.id
_entity.type
_entity.pdbx_description
1 polymer ?
#
loop_
_entity_poly.entity_id
_entity_poly.type
_entity_poly.pdbx_seq_one_letter_code
_entity_poly.pdbx_strand_id
1 'polypeptide(L)'
;MLNVSPVGRSCSQAEREAFFEYDKVHKIREKMVDTLKKEFANDNLEFSIGGQISIDIFPTGWNKCFCLQFLTDYNTIHFFGDKTMPGGNDYEIFSDPRVIGHSVTCPEDTQKQLKELFSV
;
A
#
# COMPACT_ATOMS: atom_id res chain seq x y z
N MET A 1 3.88 3.30 -13.45
CA MET A 1 2.83 3.50 -12.44
C MET A 1 1.97 4.67 -12.87
N LEU A 2 0.65 4.48 -12.87
CA LEU A 2 -0.34 5.54 -13.03
C LEU A 2 -1.09 5.71 -11.70
N ASN A 3 -1.40 6.95 -11.34
CA ASN A 3 -2.28 7.23 -10.21
C ASN A 3 -3.57 7.84 -10.73
N VAL A 4 -4.69 7.23 -10.37
CA VAL A 4 -6.04 7.63 -10.79
C VAL A 4 -6.82 8.08 -9.56
N SER A 5 -7.48 9.23 -9.64
CA SER A 5 -8.28 9.76 -8.54
C SER A 5 -9.65 10.23 -9.05
N PRO A 6 -10.77 9.65 -8.57
CA PRO A 6 -12.11 10.04 -9.03
C PRO A 6 -12.45 11.51 -8.76
N VAL A 7 -12.03 12.05 -7.61
CA VAL A 7 -12.22 13.47 -7.25
C VAL A 7 -11.16 14.40 -7.86
N GLY A 8 -10.08 13.84 -8.40
CA GLY A 8 -8.93 14.58 -8.91
C GLY A 8 -7.93 14.96 -7.80
N ARG A 9 -6.63 14.90 -8.12
CA ARG A 9 -5.56 15.17 -7.14
C ARG A 9 -5.41 16.65 -6.77
N SER A 10 -5.98 17.55 -7.56
CA SER A 10 -5.95 19.00 -7.34
C SER A 10 -7.00 19.48 -6.33
N CYS A 11 -7.77 18.57 -5.72
CA CYS A 11 -8.74 18.93 -4.69
C CYS A 11 -8.05 19.49 -3.44
N SER A 12 -8.76 20.34 -2.71
CA SER A 12 -8.35 20.82 -1.39
C SER A 12 -8.34 19.68 -0.35
N GLN A 13 -7.75 19.95 0.81
CA GLN A 13 -7.75 18.99 1.93
C GLN A 13 -9.17 18.67 2.42
N ALA A 14 -10.03 19.70 2.51
CA ALA A 14 -11.43 19.52 2.93
C ALA A 14 -12.21 18.65 1.93
N GLU A 15 -12.02 18.85 0.63
CA GLU A 15 -12.65 18.00 -0.40
C GLU A 15 -12.11 16.58 -0.38
N ARG A 16 -10.82 16.40 -0.11
CA ARG A 16 -10.18 15.08 0.06
C ARG A 16 -10.78 14.32 1.23
N GLU A 17 -11.00 14.98 2.36
CA GLU A 17 -11.65 14.37 3.55
C GLU A 17 -13.12 14.05 3.27
N ALA A 18 -13.86 14.97 2.65
CA ALA A 18 -15.25 14.76 2.26
C ALA A 18 -15.39 13.58 1.28
N PHE A 19 -14.52 13.49 0.27
CA PHE A 19 -14.48 12.36 -0.65
C PHE A 19 -14.14 11.06 0.07
N PHE A 20 -13.21 11.07 1.02
CA PHE A 20 -12.84 9.86 1.75
C PHE A 20 -14.01 9.28 2.55
N GLU A 21 -14.76 10.13 3.26
CA GLU A 21 -15.96 9.69 3.99
C GLU A 21 -17.06 9.23 3.03
N TYR A 22 -17.24 9.93 1.90
CA TYR A 22 -18.19 9.52 0.87
C TYR A 22 -17.82 8.15 0.26
N ASP A 23 -16.55 7.95 -0.09
CA ASP A 23 -16.04 6.72 -0.67
C ASP A 23 -16.13 5.53 0.29
N LYS A 24 -15.95 5.73 1.61
CA LYS A 24 -16.14 4.67 2.62
C LYS A 24 -17.54 4.07 2.58
N VAL A 25 -18.56 4.90 2.37
CA VAL A 25 -19.98 4.50 2.31
C VAL A 25 -20.34 3.96 0.93
N HIS A 26 -19.94 4.65 -0.13
CA HIS A 26 -20.39 4.36 -1.50
C HIS A 26 -19.47 3.39 -2.27
N LYS A 27 -18.27 3.11 -1.75
CA LYS A 27 -17.27 2.20 -2.30
C LYS A 27 -16.90 2.54 -3.75
N ILE A 28 -16.69 3.82 -4.06
CA ILE A 28 -16.42 4.28 -5.44
C ILE A 28 -15.14 3.64 -5.96
N ARG A 29 -14.03 3.77 -5.21
CA ARG A 29 -12.72 3.27 -5.64
C ARG A 29 -12.70 1.74 -5.75
N GLU A 30 -13.35 1.03 -4.85
CA GLU A 30 -13.49 -0.43 -4.89
C GLU A 30 -14.23 -0.89 -6.14
N LYS A 31 -15.41 -0.31 -6.42
CA LYS A 31 -16.16 -0.60 -7.66
C LYS A 31 -15.39 -0.26 -8.92
N MET A 32 -14.62 0.83 -8.90
CA MET A 32 -13.77 1.22 -10.02
C MET A 32 -12.65 0.19 -10.23
N VAL A 33 -11.98 -0.25 -9.16
CA VAL A 33 -10.97 -1.32 -9.23
C VAL A 33 -11.56 -2.61 -9.76
N ASP A 34 -12.73 -3.03 -9.28
CA ASP A 34 -13.39 -4.25 -9.75
C ASP A 34 -13.73 -4.20 -11.24
N THR A 35 -14.13 -3.02 -11.72
CA THR A 35 -14.40 -2.79 -13.14
C THR A 35 -13.11 -2.87 -13.95
N LEU A 36 -12.06 -2.14 -13.53
CA LEU A 36 -10.76 -2.13 -14.21
C LEU A 36 -10.12 -3.52 -14.25
N LYS A 37 -10.20 -4.30 -13.17
CA LYS A 37 -9.69 -5.68 -13.13
C LYS A 37 -10.38 -6.60 -14.14
N LYS A 38 -11.67 -6.39 -14.42
CA LYS A 38 -12.41 -7.16 -15.44
C LYS A 38 -12.02 -6.73 -16.85
N GLU A 39 -11.96 -5.43 -17.10
CA GLU A 39 -11.63 -4.89 -18.42
C GLU A 39 -10.19 -5.21 -18.84
N PHE A 40 -9.24 -5.14 -17.91
CA PHE A 40 -7.81 -5.34 -18.15
C PHE A 40 -7.29 -6.68 -17.59
N ALA A 41 -8.16 -7.71 -17.54
CA ALA A 41 -7.84 -9.00 -16.93
C ALA A 41 -6.63 -9.71 -17.55
N ASN A 42 -6.27 -9.36 -18.80
CA ASN A 42 -5.17 -9.98 -19.54
C ASN A 42 -3.88 -9.13 -19.56
N ASP A 43 -3.88 -7.94 -18.96
CA ASP A 43 -2.81 -6.95 -19.16
C ASP A 43 -1.70 -6.99 -18.09
N ASN A 44 -1.67 -8.01 -17.22
CA ASN A 44 -0.69 -8.12 -16.12
C ASN A 44 -0.58 -6.81 -15.32
N LEU A 45 -1.73 -6.27 -14.90
CA LEU A 45 -1.83 -5.06 -14.09
C LEU A 45 -2.35 -5.39 -12.69
N GLU A 46 -1.76 -4.71 -11.70
CA GLU A 46 -2.24 -4.65 -10.33
C GLU A 46 -2.85 -3.27 -10.05
N PHE A 47 -3.85 -3.28 -9.15
CA PHE A 47 -4.62 -2.10 -8.78
C PHE A 47 -4.68 -2.01 -7.26
N SER A 48 -4.15 -0.93 -6.69
CA SER A 48 -4.06 -0.72 -5.25
C SER A 48 -4.78 0.56 -4.84
N ILE A 49 -5.75 0.46 -3.93
CA ILE A 49 -6.40 1.64 -3.35
C ILE A 49 -5.45 2.29 -2.35
N GLY A 50 -5.07 3.54 -2.61
CA GLY A 50 -4.07 4.27 -1.83
C GLY A 50 -4.65 5.52 -1.17
N GLY A 51 -4.37 5.68 0.12
CA GLY A 51 -4.73 6.87 0.90
C GLY A 51 -6.23 7.20 0.82
N GLN A 52 -6.56 8.48 0.71
CA GLN A 52 -7.94 8.98 0.81
C GLN A 52 -8.69 9.05 -0.53
N ILE A 53 -7.99 9.22 -1.65
CA ILE A 53 -8.65 9.67 -2.90
C ILE A 53 -8.27 8.91 -4.16
N SER A 54 -7.29 8.00 -4.13
CA SER A 54 -6.69 7.47 -5.36
C SER A 54 -6.52 5.97 -5.39
N ILE A 55 -6.24 5.48 -6.60
CA ILE A 55 -5.88 4.11 -6.96
C ILE A 55 -4.56 4.19 -7.72
N ASP A 56 -3.59 3.38 -7.33
CA ASP A 56 -2.36 3.16 -8.10
C ASP A 56 -2.55 1.97 -9.03
N ILE A 57 -2.09 2.11 -10.27
CA ILE A 57 -2.13 1.09 -11.32
C ILE A 57 -0.71 0.86 -11.82
N PHE A 58 -0.26 -0.38 -11.79
CA PHE A 58 1.12 -0.73 -12.12
C PHE A 58 1.22 -2.17 -12.64
N PRO A 59 2.29 -2.52 -13.37
CA PRO A 59 2.52 -3.89 -13.80
C PRO A 59 2.59 -4.84 -12.60
N THR A 60 2.11 -6.08 -12.78
CA THR A 60 2.21 -7.13 -11.76
C THR A 60 3.65 -7.29 -11.27
N GLY A 61 3.81 -7.42 -9.95
CA GLY A 61 5.12 -7.51 -9.30
C GLY A 61 5.84 -6.18 -9.05
N TRP A 62 5.25 -5.02 -9.43
CA TRP A 62 5.74 -3.69 -9.04
C TRP A 62 5.21 -3.22 -7.68
N ASN A 63 4.77 -4.15 -6.84
CA ASN A 63 4.46 -3.88 -5.43
C ASN A 63 5.74 -3.61 -4.63
N LYS A 64 5.61 -3.43 -3.30
CA LYS A 64 6.77 -3.09 -2.45
C LYS A 64 7.89 -4.13 -2.49
N CYS A 65 7.62 -5.41 -2.78
CA CYS A 65 8.65 -6.44 -2.94
C CYS A 65 9.65 -6.12 -4.06
N PHE A 66 9.28 -5.26 -5.02
CA PHE A 66 10.17 -4.83 -6.09
C PHE A 66 11.48 -4.26 -5.56
N CYS A 67 11.48 -3.54 -4.43
CA CYS A 67 12.72 -2.97 -3.90
C CYS A 67 13.70 -4.03 -3.36
N LEU A 68 13.21 -5.21 -2.96
CA LEU A 68 14.02 -6.27 -2.36
C LEU A 68 15.06 -6.85 -3.35
N GLN A 69 14.86 -6.69 -4.66
CA GLN A 69 15.85 -7.11 -5.66
C GLN A 69 17.16 -6.30 -5.58
N PHE A 70 17.12 -5.11 -4.97
CA PHE A 70 18.28 -4.22 -4.82
C PHE A 70 18.98 -4.38 -3.47
N LEU A 71 18.45 -5.19 -2.55
CA LEU A 71 18.98 -5.37 -1.19
C LEU A 71 19.77 -6.68 -1.07
N THR A 72 20.70 -6.93 -1.99
CA THR A 72 21.48 -8.18 -2.06
C THR A 72 22.55 -8.30 -0.99
N ASP A 73 22.97 -7.17 -0.41
CA ASP A 73 24.16 -7.09 0.44
C ASP A 73 23.85 -7.23 1.94
N TYR A 74 22.63 -7.65 2.29
CA TYR A 74 22.15 -7.75 3.67
C TYR A 74 21.78 -9.19 4.04
N ASN A 75 22.31 -9.66 5.18
CA ASN A 75 21.95 -10.96 5.75
C ASN A 75 20.55 -10.96 6.38
N THR A 76 20.04 -9.79 6.78
CA THR A 76 18.76 -9.66 7.47
C THR A 76 18.11 -8.35 7.05
N ILE A 77 16.86 -8.44 6.60
CA ILE A 77 16.05 -7.29 6.19
C ILE A 77 14.86 -7.22 7.13
N HIS A 78 14.75 -6.15 7.91
CA HIS A 78 13.58 -5.87 8.74
C HIS A 78 12.64 -4.93 7.96
N PHE A 79 11.36 -5.29 7.90
CA PHE A 79 10.34 -4.44 7.30
C PHE A 79 9.30 -4.05 8.35
N PHE A 80 9.01 -2.75 8.47
CA PHE A 80 7.98 -2.22 9.36
C PHE A 80 6.84 -1.64 8.52
N GLY A 81 5.59 -2.04 8.79
CA GLY A 81 4.42 -1.57 8.03
C GLY A 81 3.13 -1.58 8.84
N ASP A 82 2.18 -0.74 8.47
CA ASP A 82 0.90 -0.58 9.18
C ASP A 82 -0.29 -1.24 8.46
N LYS A 83 -0.15 -1.54 7.16
CA LYS A 83 -1.16 -2.19 6.33
C LYS A 83 -0.72 -3.57 5.88
N THR A 84 -0.36 -4.41 6.85
CA THR A 84 0.26 -5.73 6.64
C THR A 84 -0.74 -6.90 6.56
N MET A 85 -2.05 -6.63 6.54
CA MET A 85 -3.09 -7.65 6.37
C MET A 85 -3.48 -7.77 4.89
N PRO A 86 -4.03 -8.92 4.42
CA PRO A 86 -4.44 -9.09 3.03
C PRO A 86 -5.29 -7.91 2.51
N GLY A 87 -4.89 -7.35 1.36
CA GLY A 87 -5.51 -6.16 0.77
C GLY A 87 -4.92 -4.81 1.24
N GLY A 88 -4.02 -4.83 2.24
CA GLY A 88 -3.19 -3.69 2.59
C GLY A 88 -1.94 -3.60 1.70
N ASN A 89 -1.47 -2.39 1.44
CA ASN A 89 -0.36 -2.15 0.50
C ASN A 89 1.02 -2.59 1.03
N ASP A 90 1.14 -3.02 2.29
CA ASP A 90 2.35 -3.58 2.87
C ASP A 90 2.33 -5.11 2.92
N TYR A 91 1.19 -5.74 2.63
CA TYR A 91 0.99 -7.18 2.81
C TYR A 91 2.01 -8.03 2.07
N GLU A 92 2.26 -7.72 0.79
CA GLU A 92 3.14 -8.52 -0.05
C GLU A 92 4.59 -8.48 0.46
N ILE A 93 5.12 -7.29 0.77
CA ILE A 93 6.49 -7.17 1.30
C ILE A 93 6.59 -7.72 2.71
N PHE A 94 5.59 -7.50 3.57
CA PHE A 94 5.56 -8.02 4.93
C PHE A 94 5.58 -9.56 4.95
N SER A 95 4.95 -10.20 3.97
CA SER A 95 4.87 -11.66 3.85
C SER A 95 6.01 -12.26 3.02
N ASP A 96 6.90 -11.44 2.46
CA ASP A 96 8.00 -11.91 1.63
C ASP A 96 9.03 -12.67 2.49
N PRO A 97 9.45 -13.89 2.10
CA PRO A 97 10.37 -14.71 2.90
C PRO A 97 11.76 -14.09 3.11
N ARG A 98 12.11 -13.04 2.34
CA ARG A 98 13.38 -12.30 2.49
C ARG A 98 13.36 -11.30 3.65
N VAL A 99 12.20 -10.98 4.22
CA VAL A 99 12.09 -9.99 5.29
C VAL A 99 11.60 -10.60 6.60
N ILE A 100 12.00 -9.96 7.70
CA ILE A 100 11.39 -10.12 9.01
C ILE A 100 10.39 -8.97 9.16
N GLY A 101 9.10 -9.28 9.06
CA GLY A 101 8.01 -8.31 9.12
C GLY A 101 7.64 -7.90 10.55
N HIS A 102 7.42 -6.60 10.75
CA HIS A 102 7.00 -5.96 11.99
C HIS A 102 5.75 -5.13 11.72
N SER A 103 4.60 -5.58 12.23
CA SER A 103 3.38 -4.80 12.13
C SER A 103 3.42 -3.67 13.15
N VAL A 104 3.11 -2.45 12.71
CA VAL A 104 3.07 -1.26 13.55
C VAL A 104 1.75 -0.53 13.40
N THR A 105 1.30 0.15 14.46
CA THR A 105 0.04 0.90 14.42
C THR A 105 0.23 2.41 14.30
N CYS A 106 1.40 2.91 14.71
CA CYS A 106 1.76 4.32 14.67
C CYS A 106 3.30 4.49 14.72
N PRO A 107 3.80 5.72 14.52
CA PRO A 107 5.23 6.00 14.62
C PRO A 107 5.84 5.63 15.99
N GLU A 108 5.10 5.81 17.08
CA GLU A 108 5.57 5.51 18.44
C GLU A 108 5.75 4.00 18.67
N ASP A 109 4.87 3.17 18.08
CA ASP A 109 4.97 1.71 18.10
C ASP A 109 6.22 1.25 17.34
N THR A 110 6.48 1.85 16.18
CA THR A 110 7.72 1.61 15.42
C THR A 110 8.96 1.93 16.28
N GLN A 111 8.98 3.08 16.95
CA GLN A 111 10.09 3.44 17.83
C GLN A 111 10.28 2.44 18.97
N LYS A 112 9.18 2.03 19.62
CA LYS A 112 9.23 1.04 20.70
C LYS A 112 9.86 -0.26 20.22
N GLN A 113 9.40 -0.80 19.09
CA GLN A 113 9.92 -2.06 18.53
C GLN A 113 11.40 -1.94 18.11
N LEU A 114 11.82 -0.80 17.57
CA LEU A 114 13.23 -0.55 17.25
C LEU A 114 14.12 -0.55 18.50
N LYS A 115 13.68 0.07 19.60
CA LYS A 115 14.41 0.06 20.88
C LYS A 115 14.54 -1.36 21.44
N GLU A 116 13.47 -2.15 21.39
CA GLU A 116 13.47 -3.55 21.83
C GLU A 116 14.40 -4.41 20.97
N LEU A 117 14.37 -4.22 19.65
CA LEU A 117 15.14 -5.02 18.69
C LEU A 117 16.65 -4.73 18.74
N PHE A 118 17.02 -3.45 18.83
CA PHE A 118 18.41 -3.02 18.73
C PHE A 118 19.03 -2.59 20.06
N SER A 119 18.26 -2.62 21.15
CA SER A 119 18.71 -2.21 22.48
C SER A 119 19.29 -0.78 22.51
N VAL A 120 18.66 0.13 21.76
CA VAL A 120 19.03 1.56 21.62
C VAL A 120 18.02 2.50 22.27
#